data_AF-A0A562N8F9-F1
#
_entry.id   AF-A0A562N8F9-F1
#
_cell.length_a   1.000
_cell.length_b   1.000
_cell.length_c   1.000
_cell.angle_alpha   90.00
_cell.angle_beta   90.00
_cell.angle_gamma   90.00
#
_symmetry.space_group_name_H-M   'P 1'
#
loop_
_entity.id
_entity.type
_entity.pdbx_description
1 polymer ?
#
loop_
_entity_poly.entity_id
_entity_poly.type
_entity_poly.pdbx_seq_one_letter_code
_entity_poly.pdbx_strand_id
1 'polypeptide(L)'
;MVALAGVTDMGWNGAWSGFSEMESHLMRMADEPSAVAWCVEMFGEDGSGFHSKSDFEFAEPDNALFAQKQAGAAIASTVEEAFRQGVAGYAQDAFVQGRPWSFDASTISLPAWILHGEVDRAVPQAHSYHTAELIPGSVLRLLPGHGHMTILAELPTAAATLCR
;
A
#
# COMPACT_ATOMS: atom_id res chain seq x y z
N MET A 1 16.29 3.33 8.31
CA MET A 1 14.99 3.60 7.66
C MET A 1 14.10 2.38 7.80
N VAL A 2 12.81 2.55 8.11
CA VAL A 2 11.82 1.47 8.01
C VAL A 2 10.96 1.75 6.79
N ALA A 3 10.83 0.77 5.89
CA ALA A 3 9.84 0.76 4.83
C ALA A 3 8.79 -0.31 5.15
N LEU A 4 7.52 0.06 5.11
CA LEU A 4 6.40 -0.86 5.33
C LEU A 4 5.88 -1.35 3.97
N ALA A 5 5.21 -2.51 3.98
CA ALA A 5 4.60 -3.18 2.83
C ALA A 5 3.99 -2.20 1.82
N GLY A 6 4.80 -1.83 0.84
CA GLY A 6 4.45 -0.86 -0.17
C GLY A 6 4.69 -1.46 -1.55
N VAL A 7 3.98 -0.93 -2.52
CA VAL A 7 4.27 -1.19 -3.92
C VAL A 7 5.69 -0.73 -4.21
N THR A 8 6.54 -1.67 -4.59
CA THR A 8 7.91 -1.42 -5.04
C THR A 8 7.95 -0.73 -6.42
N ASP A 9 9.14 -0.58 -7.01
CA ASP A 9 9.28 -0.24 -8.42
C ASP A 9 8.36 -1.12 -9.30
N MET A 10 7.63 -0.55 -10.26
CA MET A 10 6.73 -1.33 -11.13
C MET A 10 7.36 -1.75 -12.46
N GLY A 11 8.67 -1.52 -12.63
CA GLY A 11 9.43 -1.82 -13.84
C GLY A 11 9.88 -3.28 -13.98
N TRP A 12 9.77 -4.09 -12.93
CA TRP A 12 10.26 -5.49 -12.94
C TRP A 12 9.23 -6.50 -13.47
N ASN A 13 9.74 -7.63 -13.95
CA ASN A 13 8.94 -8.74 -14.45
C ASN A 13 8.22 -9.45 -13.29
N GLY A 14 6.91 -9.29 -13.21
CA GLY A 14 6.09 -9.90 -12.16
C GLY A 14 5.43 -8.89 -11.22
N ALA A 15 5.69 -7.59 -11.39
CA ALA A 15 5.15 -6.49 -10.58
C ALA A 15 3.61 -6.47 -10.44
N TRP A 16 2.88 -7.16 -11.30
CA TRP A 16 1.42 -7.16 -11.28
C TRP A 16 0.82 -8.46 -10.71
N SER A 17 1.67 -9.45 -10.43
CA SER A 17 1.21 -10.77 -9.98
C SER A 17 0.67 -10.70 -8.56
N GLY A 18 -0.60 -11.05 -8.39
CA GLY A 18 -1.25 -11.18 -7.08
C GLY A 18 -2.01 -9.93 -6.61
N PHE A 19 -1.94 -8.81 -7.33
CA PHE A 19 -2.86 -7.70 -7.10
C PHE A 19 -4.27 -8.06 -7.55
N SER A 20 -5.25 -7.36 -6.97
CA SER A 20 -6.62 -7.42 -7.46
C SER A 20 -6.73 -6.83 -8.86
N GLU A 21 -7.79 -7.19 -9.58
CA GLU A 21 -8.01 -6.71 -10.95
C GLU A 21 -8.28 -5.20 -10.95
N MET A 22 -9.06 -4.72 -9.97
CA MET A 22 -9.40 -3.31 -9.81
C MET A 22 -8.17 -2.45 -9.53
N GLU A 23 -7.33 -2.87 -8.56
CA GLU A 23 -6.13 -2.13 -8.18
C GLU A 23 -5.14 -2.09 -9.36
N SER A 24 -4.89 -3.25 -9.98
CA SER A 24 -4.04 -3.35 -11.16
C SER A 24 -4.57 -2.50 -12.31
N HIS A 25 -5.89 -2.44 -12.51
CA HIS A 25 -6.49 -1.65 -13.59
C HIS A 25 -6.24 -0.15 -13.38
N LEU A 26 -6.53 0.36 -12.18
CA LEU A 26 -6.33 1.76 -11.84
C LEU A 26 -4.86 2.17 -11.96
N MET A 27 -3.94 1.40 -11.37
CA MET A 27 -2.50 1.67 -11.42
C MET A 27 -1.93 1.65 -12.85
N ARG A 28 -2.56 0.94 -13.79
CA ARG A 28 -2.09 0.77 -15.18
C ARG A 28 -2.75 1.71 -16.19
N MET A 29 -3.60 2.63 -15.74
CA MET A 29 -4.22 3.63 -16.61
C MET A 29 -3.19 4.39 -17.44
N ALA A 30 -3.55 4.81 -18.65
CA ALA A 30 -2.63 5.47 -19.58
C ALA A 30 -2.20 6.87 -19.08
N ASP A 31 -3.12 7.59 -18.43
CA ASP A 31 -2.91 8.94 -17.92
C ASP A 31 -3.76 9.21 -16.66
N GLU A 32 -3.34 10.21 -15.89
CA GLU A 32 -4.00 10.61 -14.63
C GLU A 32 -5.46 11.06 -14.84
N PRO A 33 -5.82 11.85 -15.88
CA PRO A 33 -7.22 12.18 -16.15
C PRO A 33 -8.13 10.95 -16.34
N SER A 34 -7.63 9.91 -17.02
CA SER A 34 -8.37 8.65 -17.18
C SER A 34 -8.55 7.91 -15.85
N ALA A 35 -7.51 7.90 -15.00
CA ALA A 35 -7.60 7.32 -13.66
C ALA A 35 -8.64 8.06 -12.80
N VAL A 36 -8.66 9.40 -12.84
CA VAL A 36 -9.68 10.20 -12.13
C VAL A 36 -11.07 9.90 -12.65
N ALA A 37 -11.28 9.89 -13.98
CA ALA A 37 -12.58 9.62 -14.58
C ALA A 37 -13.12 8.24 -14.18
N TRP A 38 -12.25 7.23 -14.19
CA TRP A 38 -12.61 5.89 -13.74
C TRP A 38 -12.93 5.84 -12.24
N CYS A 39 -12.17 6.53 -11.39
CA CYS A 39 -12.47 6.62 -9.96
C CYS A 39 -13.81 7.32 -9.69
N VAL A 40 -14.20 8.31 -10.48
CA VAL A 40 -15.52 8.95 -10.38
C VAL A 40 -16.63 7.96 -10.75
N GLU A 41 -16.46 7.20 -11.84
CA GLU A 41 -17.42 6.17 -12.25
C GLU A 41 -17.55 5.06 -11.19
N MET A 42 -16.42 4.62 -10.65
CA MET A 42 -16.36 3.54 -9.69
C MET A 42 -16.83 3.98 -8.31
N PHE A 43 -16.28 5.05 -7.76
CA PHE A 43 -16.47 5.41 -6.35
C PHE A 43 -17.38 6.63 -6.14
N GLY A 44 -17.85 7.28 -7.21
CA GLY A 44 -18.56 8.56 -7.13
C GLY A 44 -17.59 9.74 -6.99
N GLU A 45 -18.05 10.96 -7.26
CA GLU A 45 -17.21 12.17 -7.17
C GLU A 45 -16.61 12.36 -5.76
N ASP A 46 -17.36 12.00 -4.74
CA ASP A 46 -17.03 12.11 -3.31
C ASP A 46 -16.38 10.85 -2.72
N GLY A 47 -16.17 9.79 -3.53
CA GLY A 47 -15.59 8.53 -3.06
C GLY A 47 -16.50 7.67 -2.18
N SER A 48 -17.78 8.02 -2.01
CA SER A 48 -18.74 7.28 -1.17
C SER A 48 -18.87 5.78 -1.52
N GLY A 49 -18.56 5.41 -2.77
CA GLY A 49 -18.56 4.03 -3.25
C GLY A 49 -17.33 3.20 -2.86
N PHE A 50 -16.24 3.82 -2.39
CA PHE A 50 -14.93 3.19 -2.17
C PHE A 50 -15.01 1.89 -1.36
N HIS A 51 -15.64 1.92 -0.20
CA HIS A 51 -15.73 0.75 0.68
C HIS A 51 -16.63 -0.38 0.16
N SER A 52 -17.56 -0.09 -0.75
CA SER A 52 -18.58 -1.05 -1.19
C SER A 52 -18.22 -1.79 -2.48
N LYS A 53 -17.20 -1.31 -3.20
CA LYS A 53 -16.87 -1.79 -4.55
C LYS A 53 -15.45 -2.37 -4.66
N SER A 54 -14.69 -2.39 -3.57
CA SER A 54 -13.38 -3.05 -3.56
C SER A 54 -13.48 -4.54 -3.83
N ASP A 55 -12.61 -5.06 -4.69
CA ASP A 55 -12.59 -6.44 -5.17
C ASP A 55 -11.57 -7.32 -4.41
N PHE A 56 -11.00 -6.82 -3.32
CA PHE A 56 -10.15 -7.57 -2.41
C PHE A 56 -10.72 -7.56 -0.99
N GLU A 57 -10.35 -8.57 -0.22
CA GLU A 57 -10.68 -8.66 1.19
C GLU A 57 -9.42 -8.50 2.04
N PHE A 58 -9.49 -7.68 3.07
CA PHE A 58 -8.47 -7.63 4.09
C PHE A 58 -8.35 -8.97 4.82
N ALA A 59 -7.17 -9.26 5.36
CA ALA A 59 -6.95 -10.46 6.15
C ALA A 59 -7.65 -10.38 7.51
N GLU A 60 -7.85 -11.54 8.15
CA GLU A 60 -8.45 -11.62 9.49
C GLU A 60 -7.87 -10.63 10.52
N PRO A 61 -6.54 -10.47 10.68
CA PRO A 61 -6.00 -9.53 11.67
C PRO A 61 -6.35 -8.07 11.38
N ASP A 62 -6.41 -7.68 10.10
CA ASP A 62 -6.82 -6.32 9.70
C ASP A 62 -8.32 -6.11 9.96
N ASN A 63 -9.16 -7.10 9.62
CA ASN A 63 -10.59 -7.06 9.91
C ASN A 63 -10.85 -6.99 11.42
N ALA A 64 -10.10 -7.74 12.22
CA ALA A 64 -10.17 -7.68 13.68
C ALA A 64 -9.75 -6.31 14.22
N LEU A 65 -8.76 -5.65 13.61
CA LEU A 65 -8.41 -4.27 13.92
C LEU A 65 -9.55 -3.31 13.59
N PHE A 66 -10.16 -3.42 12.40
CA PHE A 66 -11.27 -2.55 11.97
C PHE A 66 -12.52 -2.70 12.84
N ALA A 67 -12.77 -3.90 13.37
CA ALA A 67 -13.89 -4.16 14.28
C ALA A 67 -13.72 -3.46 15.65
N GLN A 68 -12.51 -3.02 16.01
CA GLN A 68 -12.29 -2.29 17.26
C GLN A 68 -12.85 -0.86 17.13
N LYS A 69 -13.71 -0.46 18.07
CA LYS A 69 -14.43 0.82 18.03
C LYS A 69 -13.52 2.03 17.73
N GLN A 70 -12.37 2.13 18.40
CA GLN A 70 -11.49 3.28 18.25
C GLN A 70 -10.69 3.24 16.95
N ALA A 71 -10.15 2.07 16.57
CA ALA A 71 -9.41 1.92 15.33
C ALA A 71 -10.33 2.08 14.11
N GLY A 72 -11.49 1.43 14.10
CA GLY A 72 -12.49 1.60 13.04
C GLY A 72 -12.95 3.04 12.87
N ALA A 73 -13.20 3.76 13.96
CA ALA A 73 -13.55 5.18 13.89
C ALA A 73 -12.41 6.06 13.33
N ALA A 74 -11.17 5.80 13.73
CA ALA A 74 -10.00 6.53 13.23
C ALA A 74 -9.78 6.27 11.72
N ILE A 75 -9.97 5.03 11.27
CA ILE A 75 -9.85 4.66 9.86
C ILE A 75 -10.97 5.29 9.04
N ALA A 76 -12.22 5.23 9.51
CA ALA A 76 -13.33 5.89 8.83
C ALA A 76 -13.10 7.40 8.67
N SER A 77 -12.61 8.07 9.72
CA SER A 77 -12.24 9.49 9.66
C SER A 77 -11.08 9.77 8.71
N THR A 78 -10.11 8.85 8.61
CA THR A 78 -8.98 8.98 7.68
C THR A 78 -9.45 8.86 6.23
N VAL A 79 -10.37 7.93 5.95
CA VAL A 79 -10.95 7.76 4.61
C VAL A 79 -11.82 8.97 4.25
N GLU A 80 -12.63 9.48 5.18
CA GLU A 80 -13.41 10.70 4.98
C GLU A 80 -12.50 11.90 4.62
N GLU A 81 -11.39 12.09 5.34
CA GLU A 81 -10.45 13.16 5.01
C GLU A 81 -9.75 12.94 3.66
N ALA A 82 -9.38 11.70 3.34
CA ALA A 82 -8.74 11.36 2.06
C ALA A 82 -9.64 11.73 0.87
N PHE A 83 -10.95 11.55 1.00
CA PHE A 83 -11.94 11.89 -0.04
C PHE A 83 -12.60 13.26 0.15
N ARG A 84 -12.19 14.08 1.14
CA ARG A 84 -12.81 15.39 1.40
C ARG A 84 -12.77 16.34 0.19
N GLN A 85 -11.80 16.17 -0.71
CA GLN A 85 -11.65 16.95 -1.95
C GLN A 85 -12.12 16.18 -3.20
N GLY A 86 -12.80 15.06 -3.01
CA GLY A 86 -13.17 14.11 -4.05
C GLY A 86 -12.09 13.07 -4.34
N VAL A 87 -12.36 12.22 -5.33
CA VAL A 87 -11.52 11.03 -5.65
C VAL A 87 -10.19 11.34 -6.35
N ALA A 88 -9.95 12.58 -6.76
CA ALA A 88 -8.80 12.93 -7.60
C ALA A 88 -7.46 12.61 -6.93
N GLY A 89 -7.32 12.88 -5.62
CA GLY A 89 -6.10 12.58 -4.86
C GLY A 89 -5.80 11.08 -4.81
N TYR A 90 -6.80 10.26 -4.48
CA TYR A 90 -6.67 8.80 -4.48
C TYR A 90 -6.30 8.26 -5.88
N ALA A 91 -6.95 8.76 -6.93
CA ALA A 91 -6.65 8.35 -8.30
C ALA A 91 -5.21 8.71 -8.71
N GLN A 92 -4.73 9.89 -8.31
CA GLN A 92 -3.36 10.32 -8.54
C GLN A 92 -2.36 9.41 -7.81
N ASP A 93 -2.61 9.11 -6.53
CA ASP A 93 -1.74 8.24 -5.73
C ASP A 93 -1.59 6.86 -6.37
N ALA A 94 -2.70 6.21 -6.72
CA ALA A 94 -2.69 4.90 -7.38
C ALA A 94 -2.03 4.95 -8.77
N PHE A 95 -2.30 6.01 -9.55
CA PHE A 95 -1.69 6.19 -10.87
C PHE A 95 -0.15 6.31 -10.79
N VAL A 96 0.36 7.12 -9.86
CA VAL A 96 1.80 7.30 -9.66
C VAL A 96 2.44 6.04 -9.07
N GLN A 97 1.76 5.37 -8.15
CA GLN A 97 2.20 4.11 -7.55
C GLN A 97 2.40 2.99 -8.60
N GLY A 98 1.62 3.01 -9.68
CA GLY A 98 1.73 2.08 -10.80
C GLY A 98 2.91 2.31 -11.75
N ARG A 99 3.92 3.12 -11.37
CA ARG A 99 5.03 3.52 -12.26
C ARG A 99 6.38 2.97 -11.78
N PRO A 100 7.32 2.75 -12.71
CA PRO A 100 8.71 2.54 -12.34
C PRO A 100 9.23 3.75 -11.55
N TRP A 101 10.06 3.49 -10.55
CA TRP A 101 10.72 4.52 -9.77
C TRP A 101 11.67 5.31 -10.66
N SER A 102 11.67 6.63 -10.48
CA SER A 102 12.56 7.55 -11.20
C SER A 102 13.93 7.70 -10.53
N PHE A 103 14.17 6.97 -9.44
CA PHE A 103 15.41 7.00 -8.67
C PHE A 103 16.02 5.60 -8.57
N ASP A 104 17.35 5.56 -8.40
CA ASP A 104 18.08 4.32 -8.19
C ASP A 104 18.10 3.97 -6.70
N ALA A 105 17.31 2.97 -6.30
CA ALA A 105 17.24 2.49 -4.93
C ALA A 105 18.55 1.87 -4.42
N SER A 106 19.47 1.48 -5.31
CA SER A 106 20.77 0.94 -4.91
C SER A 106 21.68 2.00 -4.27
N THR A 107 21.34 3.28 -4.46
CA THR A 107 22.03 4.41 -3.83
C THR A 107 21.73 4.56 -2.34
N ILE A 108 20.71 3.87 -1.81
CA ILE A 108 20.37 3.86 -0.40
C ILE A 108 21.40 3.03 0.37
N SER A 109 22.27 3.70 1.12
CA SER A 109 23.37 3.08 1.88
C SER A 109 23.13 3.00 3.40
N LEU A 110 22.03 3.58 3.89
CA LEU A 110 21.66 3.52 5.30
C LEU A 110 20.97 2.19 5.62
N PRO A 111 21.13 1.65 6.86
CA PRO A 111 20.39 0.47 7.29
C PRO A 111 18.89 0.61 7.04
N ALA A 112 18.33 -0.33 6.31
CA ALA A 112 16.92 -0.35 5.93
C ALA A 112 16.26 -1.65 6.38
N TRP A 113 15.12 -1.57 7.06
CA TRP A 113 14.25 -2.71 7.29
C TRP A 113 13.03 -2.61 6.38
N ILE A 114 12.75 -3.69 5.67
CA ILE A 114 11.55 -3.85 4.86
C ILE A 114 10.60 -4.75 5.65
N LEU A 115 9.49 -4.23 6.13
CA LEU A 115 8.50 -4.98 6.91
C LEU A 115 7.31 -5.32 6.03
N HIS A 116 6.82 -6.56 6.11
CA HIS A 116 5.66 -6.99 5.35
C HIS A 116 4.82 -8.00 6.16
N GLY A 117 3.49 -7.87 6.13
CA GLY A 117 2.60 -8.79 6.83
C GLY A 117 2.50 -10.13 6.10
N GLU A 118 2.74 -11.26 6.77
CA GLU A 118 2.68 -12.58 6.09
C GLU A 118 1.31 -12.88 5.47
N VAL A 119 0.25 -12.26 5.98
CA VAL A 119 -1.10 -12.44 5.46
C VAL A 119 -1.63 -11.18 4.77
N ASP A 120 -0.77 -10.23 4.37
CA ASP A 120 -1.17 -9.08 3.57
C ASP A 120 -1.86 -9.54 2.26
N ARG A 121 -3.05 -8.99 2.01
CA ARG A 121 -3.88 -9.25 0.82
C ARG A 121 -4.03 -8.03 -0.08
N ALA A 122 -3.56 -6.87 0.36
CA ALA A 122 -3.60 -5.63 -0.41
C ALA A 122 -2.35 -5.51 -1.29
N VAL A 123 -1.18 -5.88 -0.77
CA VAL A 123 0.09 -5.83 -1.51
C VAL A 123 0.75 -7.22 -1.51
N PRO A 124 1.08 -7.79 -2.68
CA PRO A 124 1.79 -9.06 -2.73
C PRO A 124 3.18 -8.98 -2.10
N GLN A 125 3.56 -10.00 -1.32
CA GLN A 125 4.88 -10.12 -0.68
C GLN A 125 6.05 -9.93 -1.66
N ALA A 126 5.85 -10.30 -2.94
CA ALA A 126 6.84 -10.15 -4.00
C ALA A 126 7.36 -8.71 -4.12
N HIS A 127 6.56 -7.68 -3.80
CA HIS A 127 7.01 -6.29 -3.80
C HIS A 127 8.04 -6.02 -2.70
N SER A 128 7.87 -6.59 -1.51
CA SER A 128 8.83 -6.43 -0.42
C SER A 128 10.09 -7.27 -0.64
N TYR A 129 9.98 -8.44 -1.27
CA TYR A 129 11.15 -9.19 -1.75
C TYR A 129 11.94 -8.38 -2.77
N HIS A 130 11.28 -7.85 -3.79
CA HIS A 130 11.94 -7.04 -4.82
C HIS A 130 12.58 -5.78 -4.24
N THR A 131 11.90 -5.07 -3.34
CA THR A 131 12.47 -3.90 -2.66
C THR A 131 13.74 -4.26 -1.88
N ALA A 132 13.76 -5.42 -1.22
CA ALA A 132 14.92 -5.87 -0.47
C ALA A 132 16.11 -6.25 -1.38
N GLU A 133 15.84 -6.76 -2.58
CA GLU A 133 16.85 -7.01 -3.62
C GLU A 133 17.45 -5.70 -4.17
N LEU A 134 16.63 -4.66 -4.32
CA LEU A 134 17.04 -3.35 -4.83
C LEU A 134 17.90 -2.53 -3.87
N ILE A 135 17.70 -2.69 -2.55
CA ILE A 135 18.36 -1.88 -1.51
C ILE A 135 19.50 -2.68 -0.86
N PRO A 136 20.78 -2.33 -1.11
CA PRO A 136 21.93 -3.03 -0.55
C PRO A 136 21.92 -3.04 0.98
N GLY A 137 22.14 -4.21 1.56
CA GLY A 137 22.19 -4.37 3.01
C GLY A 137 20.86 -4.17 3.72
N SER A 138 19.76 -4.05 2.98
CA SER A 138 18.42 -4.06 3.57
C SER A 138 18.09 -5.42 4.18
N VAL A 139 17.14 -5.40 5.10
CA VAL A 139 16.73 -6.56 5.88
C VAL A 139 15.22 -6.72 5.76
N LEU A 140 14.79 -7.74 5.03
CA LEU A 140 13.38 -8.12 4.95
C LEU A 140 12.93 -8.83 6.23
N ARG A 141 11.74 -8.48 6.70
CA ARG A 141 11.02 -9.12 7.79
C ARG A 141 9.58 -9.35 7.37
N LEU A 142 9.26 -10.62 7.11
CA LEU A 142 7.87 -11.03 7.08
C LEU A 142 7.39 -11.18 8.52
N LEU A 143 6.23 -10.61 8.84
CA LEU A 143 5.68 -10.53 10.18
C LEU A 143 4.51 -11.51 10.28
N PRO A 144 4.69 -12.65 10.99
CA PRO A 144 3.63 -13.64 11.16
C PRO A 144 2.39 -13.04 11.81
N GLY A 145 1.22 -13.44 11.31
CA GLY A 145 -0.08 -12.99 11.82
C GLY A 145 -0.41 -11.51 11.55
N HIS A 146 0.41 -10.80 10.77
CA HIS A 146 0.14 -9.42 10.38
C HIS A 146 -0.39 -9.33 8.95
N GLY A 147 -1.39 -8.47 8.74
CA GLY A 147 -1.92 -8.08 7.44
C GLY A 147 -1.41 -6.72 7.00
N HIS A 148 -2.09 -6.07 6.07
CA HIS A 148 -1.67 -4.79 5.48
C HIS A 148 -1.67 -3.64 6.49
N MET A 149 -2.64 -3.63 7.40
CA MET A 149 -2.85 -2.54 8.35
C MET A 149 -2.20 -2.82 9.69
N THR A 150 -2.25 -4.08 10.17
CA THR A 150 -1.71 -4.39 11.49
C THR A 150 -0.19 -4.21 11.59
N ILE A 151 0.56 -4.26 10.48
CA ILE A 151 2.01 -3.97 10.48
C ILE A 151 2.35 -2.56 11.00
N LEU A 152 1.43 -1.60 10.96
CA LEU A 152 1.65 -0.26 11.48
C LEU A 152 1.95 -0.26 12.98
N ALA A 153 1.45 -1.26 13.72
CA ALA A 153 1.73 -1.43 15.14
C ALA A 153 3.22 -1.71 15.44
N GLU A 154 3.95 -2.28 14.48
CA GLU A 154 5.36 -2.64 14.62
C GLU A 154 6.32 -1.47 14.32
N LEU A 155 5.81 -0.39 13.69
CA LEU A 155 6.62 0.74 13.26
C LEU A 155 7.41 1.39 14.41
N PRO A 156 6.83 1.68 15.60
CA PRO A 156 7.58 2.30 16.69
C PRO A 156 8.77 1.45 17.16
N THR A 157 8.57 0.13 17.28
CA THR A 157 9.63 -0.80 17.69
C THR A 157 10.72 -0.89 16.63
N ALA A 158 10.34 -1.08 15.36
CA ALA A 158 11.28 -1.17 14.25
C ALA A 158 12.09 0.12 14.08
N ALA A 159 11.45 1.28 14.19
CA ALA A 159 12.11 2.58 14.13
C ALA A 159 13.11 2.75 15.28
N ALA A 160 12.72 2.37 16.51
CA ALA A 160 13.60 2.46 17.68
C ALA A 160 14.84 1.54 17.57
N THR A 161 14.74 0.39 16.90
CA THR A 161 15.89 -0.49 16.68
C THR A 161 16.92 0.12 15.73
N LEU A 162 16.48 0.84 14.70
CA LEU A 162 17.38 1.43 13.70
C LEU A 162 18.04 2.74 14.16
N CYS A 163 17.54 3.36 15.22
CA CYS A 163 18.11 4.57 15.82
C CYS A 163 19.22 4.27 16.87
N ARG A 164 19.57 3.00 17.07
CA ARG A 164 20.64 2.55 17.98
C ARG A 164 21.88 2.18 17.21
#